data_AF-A0A645G7Y8-F1
#
_entry.id   AF-A0A645G7Y8-F1
#
_cell.length_a   1.000
_cell.length_b   1.000
_cell.length_c   1.000
_cell.angle_alpha   90.00
_cell.angle_beta   90.00
_cell.angle_gamma   90.00
#
_symmetry.space_group_name_H-M   'P 1'
#
loop_
_entity.id
_entity.type
_entity.pdbx_description
1 polymer ?
#
loop_
_entity_poly.entity_id
_entity_poly.type
_entity_poly.pdbx_seq_one_letter_code
_entity_poly.pdbx_strand_id
1 'polypeptide(L)'
;MIDDRKLVADSYLAEGTRRASEIRINADQEKAITLAKAEAEARGIRAQGDAEAATYYAVFQKNPDLAEFLRKLDSLRLIMRNQTTLVLDTNVAPFDLLKPGSEVLGPVKPAAGAKE
;
A
#
# COMPACT_ATOMS: atom_id res chain seq x y z
N MET A 1 41.45 50.03 20.63
CA MET A 1 40.15 49.80 21.30
C MET A 1 39.00 49.46 20.36
N ILE A 2 39.02 49.84 19.07
CA ILE A 2 37.94 49.50 18.11
C ILE A 2 38.08 48.06 17.57
N ASP A 3 39.32 47.60 17.33
CA ASP A 3 39.61 46.22 16.90
C ASP A 3 39.13 45.15 17.89
N ASP A 4 39.36 45.38 19.18
CA ASP A 4 38.97 44.44 20.24
C ASP A 4 37.45 44.20 20.27
N ARG A 5 36.66 45.27 20.07
CA ARG A 5 35.20 45.17 19.99
C ARG A 5 34.71 44.44 18.74
N LYS A 6 35.41 44.62 17.60
CA LYS A 6 35.09 43.91 16.36
C LYS A 6 35.38 42.41 16.49
N LEU A 7 36.54 42.05 17.04
CA LEU A 7 36.91 40.65 17.27
C LEU A 7 35.90 39.94 18.18
N VAL A 8 35.47 40.60 19.26
CA VAL A 8 34.45 40.07 20.16
C VAL A 8 33.10 39.90 19.44
N ALA A 9 32.66 40.89 18.65
CA ALA A 9 31.41 40.78 17.88
C ALA A 9 31.44 39.64 16.84
N ASP A 10 32.55 39.49 16.11
CA ASP A 10 32.77 38.39 15.18
C ASP A 10 32.74 37.03 15.88
N SER A 11 33.33 36.94 17.08
CA SER A 11 33.32 35.69 17.86
C SER A 11 31.90 35.29 18.29
N TYR A 12 31.06 36.24 18.70
CA TYR A 12 29.66 36.00 19.05
C TYR A 12 28.82 35.59 17.83
N LEU A 13 29.05 36.20 16.67
CA LEU A 13 28.37 35.82 15.42
C LEU A 13 28.77 34.41 14.97
N ALA A 14 30.06 34.07 15.08
CA ALA A 14 30.57 32.75 14.74
C ALA A 14 30.04 31.67 15.71
N GLU A 15 29.91 31.99 17.00
CA GLU A 15 29.30 31.10 17.99
C GLU A 15 27.81 30.91 17.75
N GLY A 16 27.07 31.99 17.48
CA GLY A 16 25.64 31.94 17.15
C GLY A 16 25.38 31.12 15.88
N THR A 17 26.21 31.31 14.85
CA THR A 17 26.11 30.54 13.60
C THR A 17 26.40 29.06 13.82
N ARG A 18 27.41 28.73 14.63
CA ARG A 18 27.72 27.34 14.99
C ARG A 18 26.57 26.67 15.72
N ARG A 19 26.05 27.30 16.77
CA ARG A 19 24.89 26.77 17.52
C ARG A 19 23.66 26.61 16.64
N ALA A 20 23.37 27.58 15.78
CA ALA A 20 22.25 27.47 14.84
C ALA A 20 22.44 26.31 13.85
N SER A 21 23.67 26.09 13.38
CA SER A 21 23.99 24.96 12.51
C SER A 21 23.84 23.62 13.23
N GLU A 22 24.32 23.51 14.47
CA GLU A 22 24.17 22.29 15.28
C GLU A 22 22.70 21.97 15.54
N ILE A 23 21.88 22.96 15.90
CA ILE A 23 20.43 22.76 16.10
C ILE A 23 19.77 22.24 14.83
N ARG A 24 20.11 22.82 13.66
CA ARG A 24 19.55 22.40 12.38
C ARG A 24 19.97 20.97 12.01
N ILE A 25 21.23 20.63 12.21
CA ILE A 25 21.75 19.28 11.90
C ILE A 25 21.07 18.25 12.80
N ASN A 26 20.97 18.52 14.10
CA ASN A 26 20.30 17.62 15.04
C ASN A 26 18.82 17.44 14.69
N ALA A 27 18.11 18.52 14.38
CA ALA A 27 16.71 18.46 13.97
C ALA A 27 16.50 17.65 12.69
N ASP A 28 17.39 17.80 11.70
CA ASP A 28 17.32 17.03 10.45
C ASP A 28 17.61 15.54 10.67
N GLN A 29 18.58 15.22 11.53
CA GLN A 29 18.86 13.84 11.94
C GLN A 29 17.67 13.20 12.66
N GLU A 30 17.09 13.89 13.65
CA GLU A 30 15.92 13.37 14.38
C GLU A 30 14.72 13.14 13.45
N LYS A 31 14.50 14.06 12.51
CA LYS A 31 13.47 13.91 11.48
C LYS A 31 13.73 12.66 10.63
N ALA A 32 14.95 12.48 10.14
CA ALA A 32 15.30 11.33 9.31
C ALA A 32 15.11 10.00 10.06
N ILE A 33 15.55 9.93 11.32
CA ILE A 33 15.37 8.75 12.18
C ILE A 33 13.89 8.46 12.41
N THR A 34 13.09 9.49 12.71
CA THR A 34 11.65 9.34 12.97
C THR A 34 10.92 8.82 11.73
N LEU A 35 11.22 9.39 10.56
CA LEU A 35 10.64 8.93 9.29
C LEU A 35 11.05 7.49 8.98
N ALA A 36 12.34 7.16 9.10
CA ALA A 36 12.83 5.82 8.84
C ALA A 36 12.19 4.78 9.77
N LYS A 37 11.99 5.12 11.04
CA LYS A 37 11.29 4.26 12.01
C LYS A 37 9.82 4.06 11.60
N ALA A 38 9.11 5.14 11.29
CA ALA A 38 7.71 5.06 10.85
C ALA A 38 7.56 4.22 9.56
N GLU A 39 8.47 4.36 8.60
CA GLU A 39 8.49 3.56 7.38
C GLU A 39 8.82 2.09 7.63
N ALA A 40 9.70 1.80 8.60
CA ALA A 40 9.99 0.43 9.00
C ALA A 40 8.77 -0.23 9.68
N GLU A 41 8.11 0.48 10.60
CA GLU A 41 6.88 0.01 11.26
C GLU A 41 5.74 -0.21 10.25
N ALA A 42 5.53 0.74 9.33
CA ALA A 42 4.52 0.60 8.28
C ALA A 42 4.80 -0.59 7.35
N ARG A 43 6.07 -0.83 6.98
CA ARG A 43 6.45 -2.01 6.20
C ARG A 43 6.23 -3.31 6.97
N GLY A 44 6.54 -3.33 8.26
CA GLY A 44 6.29 -4.49 9.13
C GLY A 44 4.80 -4.85 9.18
N ILE A 45 3.93 -3.86 9.38
CA ILE A 45 2.48 -4.06 9.42
C ILE A 45 1.97 -4.58 8.07
N ARG A 46 2.42 -4.00 6.95
CA ARG A 46 2.03 -4.50 5.61
C ARG A 46 2.51 -5.93 5.37
N ALA A 47 3.76 -6.23 5.71
CA ALA A 47 4.29 -7.58 5.55
C ALA A 47 3.53 -8.62 6.39
N GLN A 48 3.12 -8.25 7.61
CA GLN A 48 2.27 -9.10 8.44
C GLN A 48 0.89 -9.31 7.81
N GLY A 49 0.24 -8.22 7.35
CA GLY A 49 -1.05 -8.31 6.66
C GLY A 49 -0.98 -9.15 5.37
N ASP A 50 0.10 -9.02 4.61
CA ASP A 50 0.34 -9.82 3.41
C ASP A 50 0.56 -11.31 3.76
N ALA A 51 1.28 -11.60 4.84
CA ALA A 51 1.47 -12.98 5.32
C ALA A 51 0.16 -13.61 5.81
N GLU A 52 -0.66 -12.87 6.54
CA GLU A 52 -1.99 -13.32 6.96
C GLU A 52 -2.90 -13.54 5.75
N ALA A 53 -2.92 -12.60 4.79
CA ALA A 53 -3.68 -12.73 3.54
C ALA A 53 -3.22 -13.92 2.69
N ALA A 54 -1.91 -14.21 2.64
CA ALA A 54 -1.34 -15.37 1.95
C ALA A 54 -1.96 -16.70 2.41
N THR A 55 -2.30 -16.82 3.70
CA THR A 55 -2.97 -18.04 4.21
C THR A 55 -4.36 -18.24 3.61
N TYR A 56 -5.08 -17.15 3.35
CA TYR A 56 -6.39 -17.20 2.68
C TYR A 56 -6.27 -17.48 1.18
N TYR A 57 -5.18 -17.02 0.53
CA TYR A 57 -4.89 -17.39 -0.86
C TYR A 57 -4.72 -18.90 -1.05
N ALA A 58 -4.15 -19.63 -0.09
CA ALA A 58 -4.11 -21.10 -0.13
C ALA A 58 -5.50 -21.75 -0.03
N VAL A 59 -6.47 -21.10 0.63
CA VAL A 59 -7.88 -21.54 0.65
C VAL A 59 -8.54 -21.28 -0.72
N PHE A 60 -8.23 -20.17 -1.39
CA PHE A 60 -8.70 -19.91 -2.75
C PHE A 60 -8.17 -20.92 -3.78
N GLN A 61 -6.98 -21.50 -3.57
CA GLN A 61 -6.48 -22.60 -4.42
C GLN A 61 -7.31 -23.89 -4.32
N LYS A 62 -8.08 -24.09 -3.23
CA LYS A 62 -8.94 -25.28 -3.09
C LYS A 62 -10.13 -25.26 -4.04
N ASN A 63 -10.60 -24.07 -4.44
CA ASN A 63 -11.76 -23.89 -5.33
C ASN A 63 -11.50 -22.76 -6.34
N PRO A 64 -10.85 -23.04 -7.47
CA PRO A 64 -10.52 -22.03 -8.48
C PRO A 64 -11.77 -21.34 -9.07
N ASP A 65 -12.90 -22.05 -9.16
CA ASP A 65 -14.18 -21.51 -9.65
C ASP A 65 -14.73 -20.41 -8.72
N LEU A 66 -14.63 -20.60 -7.39
CA LEU A 66 -15.05 -19.62 -6.40
C LEU A 66 -14.16 -18.37 -6.43
N ALA A 67 -12.85 -18.55 -6.61
CA ALA A 67 -11.90 -17.45 -6.71
C ALA A 67 -12.15 -16.58 -7.96
N GLU A 68 -12.45 -17.20 -9.10
CA GLU A 68 -12.83 -16.49 -10.32
C GLU A 68 -14.13 -15.71 -10.15
N PHE A 69 -15.14 -16.31 -9.52
CA PHE A 69 -16.42 -15.66 -9.21
C PHE A 69 -16.26 -14.43 -8.30
N LEU A 70 -15.51 -14.56 -7.19
CA LEU A 70 -15.26 -13.44 -6.28
C LEU A 70 -14.48 -12.30 -6.95
N ARG A 71 -13.52 -12.62 -7.83
CA ARG A 71 -12.77 -11.62 -8.60
C ARG A 71 -13.66 -10.88 -9.61
N LYS A 72 -14.60 -11.58 -10.25
CA LYS A 72 -15.61 -10.96 -11.13
C LYS A 72 -16.54 -10.04 -10.34
N LEU A 73 -16.98 -10.44 -9.14
CA LEU A 73 -17.82 -9.61 -8.25
C LEU A 73 -17.11 -8.34 -7.77
N ASP A 74 -15.85 -8.44 -7.35
CA ASP A 74 -15.07 -7.28 -6.91
C ASP A 74 -14.86 -6.27 -8.04
N SER A 75 -14.58 -6.78 -9.25
CA SER A 75 -14.47 -5.97 -10.46
C SER A 75 -15.79 -5.24 -10.79
N LEU A 76 -16.93 -5.93 -10.72
CA LEU A 76 -18.25 -5.31 -10.89
C LEU A 76 -18.51 -4.22 -9.86
N ARG A 77 -18.15 -4.45 -8.60
CA ARG A 77 -18.30 -3.47 -7.51
C ARG A 77 -17.44 -2.22 -7.72
N LEU A 78 -16.24 -2.37 -8.27
CA LEU A 78 -15.36 -1.24 -8.59
C LEU A 78 -15.93 -0.40 -9.75
N ILE A 79 -16.45 -1.05 -10.79
CA ILE A 79 -17.02 -0.39 -11.98
C ILE A 79 -18.33 0.33 -11.62
N MET A 80 -19.17 -0.27 -10.79
CA MET A 80 -20.47 0.31 -10.38
C MET A 80 -20.35 1.47 -9.39
N ARG A 81 -19.16 1.73 -8.81
CA ARG A 81 -18.94 2.82 -7.86
C ARG A 81 -19.03 4.21 -8.50
N ASN A 82 -18.64 4.31 -9.77
CA ASN A 82 -18.89 5.50 -10.57
C ASN A 82 -20.20 5.26 -11.33
N GLN A 83 -21.11 6.25 -11.34
CA GLN A 83 -22.33 6.21 -12.13
C GLN A 83 -21.99 6.24 -13.64
N THR A 84 -21.54 5.11 -14.18
CA THR A 84 -21.13 4.97 -15.57
C THR A 84 -22.16 4.13 -16.30
N THR A 85 -22.88 4.76 -17.24
CA THR A 85 -23.70 4.04 -18.21
C THR A 85 -22.77 3.32 -19.18
N LEU A 86 -22.59 2.02 -18.97
CA LEU A 86 -21.68 1.17 -19.73
C LEU A 86 -22.49 0.40 -20.78
N VAL A 87 -22.26 0.67 -22.07
CA VAL A 87 -22.83 -0.11 -23.17
C VAL A 87 -21.80 -1.18 -23.55
N LEU A 88 -22.01 -2.40 -23.08
CA LEU A 88 -21.10 -3.52 -23.29
C LEU A 88 -21.87 -4.75 -23.78
N ASP A 89 -21.21 -5.54 -24.62
CA ASP A 89 -21.67 -6.88 -24.97
C ASP A 89 -21.57 -7.79 -23.74
N THR A 90 -22.64 -8.50 -23.39
CA THR A 90 -22.71 -9.34 -22.18
C THR A 90 -21.86 -10.62 -22.25
N ASN A 91 -21.15 -10.89 -23.36
CA ASN A 91 -20.26 -12.06 -23.45
C ASN A 91 -18.86 -11.88 -22.84
N VAL A 92 -18.46 -10.69 -22.41
CA VAL A 92 -17.13 -10.48 -21.82
C VAL A 92 -17.17 -10.55 -20.29
N ALA A 93 -16.22 -11.27 -19.69
CA ALA A 93 -16.02 -11.25 -18.24
C ALA A 93 -15.64 -9.82 -17.80
N PRO A 94 -16.21 -9.28 -16.70
CA PRO A 94 -17.06 -9.93 -15.67
C PRO A 94 -18.58 -9.82 -15.89
N PHE A 95 -19.06 -9.32 -17.03
CA PHE A 95 -20.48 -8.98 -17.26
C PHE A 95 -21.38 -10.17 -17.62
N ASP A 96 -20.80 -11.32 -17.92
CA ASP A 96 -21.52 -12.59 -18.12
C ASP A 96 -22.39 -12.96 -16.90
N LEU A 97 -21.99 -12.53 -15.70
CA LEU A 97 -22.78 -12.73 -14.46
C LEU A 97 -24.13 -12.00 -14.45
N LEU A 98 -24.34 -11.01 -15.31
CA LEU A 98 -25.58 -10.24 -15.38
C LEU A 98 -26.64 -10.90 -16.28
N LYS A 99 -26.32 -12.02 -16.93
CA LYS A 99 -27.28 -12.78 -17.75
C LYS A 99 -28.25 -13.58 -16.85
N PRO A 100 -29.53 -13.70 -17.24
CA PRO A 100 -30.46 -14.60 -16.56
C PRO A 100 -29.96 -16.05 -16.68
N GLY A 101 -29.77 -16.74 -15.55
CA GLY A 101 -29.26 -18.11 -15.47
C GLY A 101 -27.81 -18.27 -14.97
N SER A 102 -27.13 -17.19 -14.58
CA SER A 102 -25.76 -17.22 -14.01
C SER A 102 -25.70 -17.64 -12.52
N GLU A 103 -26.84 -18.02 -11.92
CA GLU A 103 -26.97 -18.39 -10.50
C GLU A 103 -26.26 -19.71 -10.13
N VAL A 104 -25.88 -20.51 -11.12
CA VAL A 104 -25.21 -21.79 -10.94
C VAL A 104 -23.72 -21.64 -11.19
N LEU A 105 -22.95 -21.58 -10.10
CA LEU A 105 -21.55 -22.04 -10.12
C LEU A 105 -21.57 -23.43 -10.76
N GLY A 106 -20.94 -23.58 -11.91
CA GLY A 106 -20.79 -24.87 -12.58
C GLY A 106 -20.16 -25.90 -11.63
N PRO A 107 -20.22 -27.20 -11.95
CA PRO A 107 -19.67 -28.22 -11.08
C PRO A 107 -18.21 -27.89 -10.77
N VAL A 108 -17.90 -27.72 -9.47
CA VAL A 108 -16.55 -27.45 -8.97
C VAL A 108 -15.61 -28.47 -9.60
N LYS A 109 -14.79 -28.02 -10.54
CA LYS A 109 -13.78 -28.87 -11.16
C LYS A 109 -12.73 -29.13 -10.08
N PRO A 110 -12.55 -30.38 -9.62
CA PRO A 110 -11.62 -30.67 -8.56
C PRO A 110 -10.22 -30.24 -9.01
N ALA A 111 -9.50 -29.55 -8.13
CA ALA A 111 -8.16 -29.05 -8.38
C ALA A 111 -7.28 -30.17 -8.95
N ALA A 112 -6.99 -30.09 -10.25
CA ALA A 112 -6.10 -31.02 -10.92
C ALA A 112 -4.68 -30.70 -10.47
N GLY A 113 -4.14 -31.53 -9.57
CA GLY A 113 -2.71 -31.54 -9.23
C GLY A 113 -2.37 -31.41 -7.76
N ALA A 114 -2.94 -32.27 -6.91
CA ALA A 114 -2.24 -32.74 -5.72
C ALA A 114 -1.82 -34.19 -5.99
N LYS A 115 -0.71 -34.36 -6.73
CA LYS A 115 0.02 -35.63 -6.75
C LYS A 115 1.18 -35.50 -5.76
N GLU A 116 1.19 -36.46 -4.84
CA GLU A 116 2.27 -36.99 -4.00
C GLU A 116 3.48 -36.11 -3.65
#